data_AF-A0A1W6DP77-F1
#
_entry.id   AF-A0A1W6DP77-F1
#
_cell.length_a   1.000
_cell.length_b   1.000
_cell.length_c   1.000
_cell.angle_alpha   90.00
_cell.angle_beta   90.00
_cell.angle_gamma   90.00
#
_symmetry.space_group_name_H-M   'P 1'
#
loop_
_entity.id
_entity.type
_entity.pdbx_description
1 polymer ?
#
loop_
_entity_poly.entity_id
_entity_poly.type
_entity_poly.pdbx_seq_one_letter_code
_entity_poly.pdbx_strand_id
1 'polypeptide(L)'
;MTLREYVTAVLRHWVVVAVCAVLGAVAGFGYARSEPKVYQSSASVMVVPEQGENAAELVQGSNYVQNLVASYAVLAQSPYVLEPVIEDLGLDTTPARLARSVSVNTPLNTVVIEIAVSDTSPDRAREIADGISDQLALAVPELSPQLADRSSAVRITTIAPARQPVNPIAPNTRMLMMVGLAAGLAVGVTYAVLRELLARRVVSSSSIQSMLGVPFLGEVVKVPSRTSLPAVVAAGPGSRPSESVRTLVANVRFADVDHGRRVLMVSSGDAGEGKSSIAISLALSLAEDGSSVLLVDADLRRPSIARVTGLEGSVGLTNLLVGDVAQEDIVLPWTRPNLFVLPSGVLPANPGVLLSSERLVAVIGDLRTHYDYVVIDTAPILPLSDPLWLSRAVDGVLVVARARKTRISRLRQTVDKFERGEADVIGIVLNDVKPRGRSAYYVNDSRVGVPGAFSREAGSPDVSPAATADDAAAPRAVEDADRRTTP
;
A
#
# COMPACT_ATOMS: atom_id res chain seq x y z
N MET A 1 1.88 2.13 -11.86
CA MET A 1 2.19 2.11 -10.42
C MET A 1 3.58 1.58 -10.22
N THR A 2 4.36 2.18 -9.31
CA THR A 2 5.68 1.63 -8.93
C THR A 2 5.51 0.46 -7.97
N LEU A 3 6.47 -0.47 -7.89
CA LEU A 3 6.41 -1.64 -6.99
C LEU A 3 6.12 -1.25 -5.53
N ARG A 4 6.61 -0.08 -5.11
CA ARG A 4 6.38 0.49 -3.77
C ARG A 4 4.91 0.87 -3.50
N GLU A 5 4.16 1.27 -4.52
CA GLU A 5 2.74 1.64 -4.41
C GLU A 5 1.86 0.41 -4.17
N TYR A 6 2.15 -0.72 -4.82
CA TYR A 6 1.46 -1.98 -4.55
C TYR A 6 1.69 -2.46 -3.12
N VAL A 7 2.93 -2.41 -2.63
CA VAL A 7 3.25 -2.83 -1.25
C VAL A 7 2.55 -1.93 -0.23
N THR A 8 2.53 -0.62 -0.44
CA THR A 8 1.83 0.30 0.48
C THR A 8 0.31 0.13 0.44
N ALA A 9 -0.28 -0.20 -0.71
CA ALA A 9 -1.70 -0.52 -0.81
C ALA A 9 -2.08 -1.76 0.03
N VAL A 10 -1.30 -2.83 -0.10
CA VAL A 10 -1.51 -4.07 0.66
C VAL A 10 -1.32 -3.84 2.17
N LEU A 11 -0.26 -3.15 2.57
CA LEU A 11 0.00 -2.85 3.98
C LEU A 11 -1.09 -1.96 4.61
N ARG A 12 -1.72 -1.08 3.82
CA ARG A 12 -2.81 -0.23 4.31
C ARG A 12 -4.12 -1.00 4.55
N HIS A 13 -4.33 -2.07 3.79
CA HIS A 13 -5.56 -2.88 3.81
C HIS A 13 -5.31 -4.30 4.32
N TRP A 14 -4.23 -4.53 5.08
CA TRP A 14 -3.80 -5.84 5.55
C TRP A 14 -4.88 -6.59 6.34
N VAL A 15 -5.73 -5.87 7.09
CA VAL A 15 -6.86 -6.45 7.84
C VAL A 15 -7.85 -7.12 6.89
N VAL A 16 -8.17 -6.49 5.75
CA VAL A 16 -9.10 -7.06 4.77
C VAL A 16 -8.47 -8.30 4.12
N VAL A 17 -7.17 -8.23 3.79
CA VAL A 17 -6.44 -9.37 3.24
C VAL A 17 -6.44 -10.56 4.20
N ALA A 18 -6.19 -10.31 5.49
CA ALA A 18 -6.20 -11.34 6.53
C ALA A 18 -7.59 -11.96 6.72
N VAL A 19 -8.65 -11.15 6.74
CA VAL A 19 -10.03 -11.63 6.85
C VAL A 19 -10.40 -12.52 5.66
N CYS A 20 -10.07 -12.10 4.43
CA CYS A 20 -10.32 -12.91 3.23
C CYS A 20 -9.55 -14.23 3.26
N ALA A 21 -8.30 -14.24 3.72
CA ALA A 21 -7.49 -15.45 3.86
C ALA A 21 -8.11 -16.45 4.85
N VAL A 22 -8.54 -15.96 6.02
CA VAL A 22 -9.19 -16.80 7.04
C VAL A 22 -10.51 -17.36 6.53
N LEU A 23 -11.35 -16.53 5.89
CA LEU A 23 -12.61 -16.98 5.29
C LEU A 23 -12.39 -18.05 4.22
N GLY A 24 -11.38 -17.88 3.38
CA GLY A 24 -11.00 -18.88 2.38
C GLY A 24 -10.56 -20.21 3.00
N ALA A 25 -9.74 -20.17 4.06
CA ALA A 25 -9.32 -21.37 4.78
C ALA A 25 -10.51 -22.09 5.45
N VAL A 26 -11.42 -21.34 6.07
CA VAL A 26 -12.64 -21.88 6.69
C VAL A 26 -13.55 -22.51 5.64
N ALA A 27 -13.73 -21.89 4.48
CA ALA A 27 -14.49 -22.45 3.37
C ALA A 27 -13.87 -23.75 2.86
N GLY A 28 -12.54 -23.80 2.70
CA GLY A 28 -11.81 -25.03 2.32
C GLY A 28 -11.97 -26.16 3.33
N PHE A 29 -11.93 -25.85 4.63
CA PHE A 29 -12.19 -26.82 5.70
C PHE A 29 -13.65 -27.30 5.69
N GLY A 30 -14.61 -26.39 5.49
CA GLY A 30 -16.03 -26.72 5.37
C GLY A 30 -16.32 -27.65 4.20
N TYR A 31 -15.74 -27.36 3.04
CA TYR A 31 -15.83 -28.21 1.84
C TYR A 31 -15.24 -29.60 2.10
N ALA A 32 -14.04 -29.67 2.69
CA ALA A 32 -13.40 -30.94 3.04
C ALA A 32 -14.22 -31.79 4.01
N ARG A 33 -15.04 -31.17 4.87
CA ARG A 33 -15.91 -31.90 5.80
C ARG A 33 -17.19 -32.43 5.13
N SER A 34 -17.59 -31.85 3.99
CA SER A 34 -18.79 -32.26 3.25
C SER A 34 -18.54 -33.43 2.29
N GLU A 35 -17.29 -33.65 1.90
CA GLU A 35 -16.91 -34.71 0.95
C GLU A 35 -16.74 -36.05 1.68
N PRO A 36 -17.23 -37.18 1.12
CA PRO A 36 -17.13 -38.48 1.77
C PRO A 36 -15.66 -38.90 1.93
N LYS A 37 -15.38 -39.57 3.04
CA LYS A 37 -14.04 -40.11 3.31
C LYS A 37 -13.79 -41.29 2.39
N VAL A 38 -12.61 -41.34 1.78
CA VAL A 38 -12.16 -42.46 0.95
C VAL A 38 -11.00 -43.15 1.65
N TYR A 39 -11.07 -44.47 1.69
CA TYR A 39 -10.14 -45.38 2.33
C TYR A 39 -9.51 -46.27 1.28
N GLN A 40 -8.21 -46.58 1.43
CA GLN A 40 -7.48 -47.43 0.51
C GLN A 40 -6.94 -48.66 1.24
N SER A 41 -7.24 -49.86 0.74
CA SER A 41 -6.68 -51.11 1.24
C SER A 41 -5.81 -51.75 0.16
N SER A 42 -4.66 -52.29 0.54
CA SER A 42 -3.71 -52.93 -0.39
C SER A 42 -3.47 -54.39 -0.02
N ALA A 43 -3.47 -55.26 -1.02
CA ALA A 43 -3.03 -56.65 -0.93
C ALA A 43 -1.78 -56.86 -1.80
N SER A 44 -0.87 -57.74 -1.36
CA SER A 44 0.37 -58.03 -2.08
C SER A 44 0.48 -59.49 -2.43
N VAL A 45 0.75 -59.75 -3.71
CA VAL A 45 0.73 -61.07 -4.31
C VAL A 45 2.04 -61.31 -5.06
N MET A 46 2.64 -62.49 -4.88
CA MET A 46 3.86 -62.91 -5.55
C MET A 46 3.55 -63.89 -6.67
N VAL A 47 4.28 -63.73 -7.77
CA VAL A 47 4.28 -64.68 -8.87
C VAL A 47 5.52 -65.57 -8.74
N VAL A 48 5.34 -66.88 -8.57
CA VAL A 48 6.42 -67.84 -8.33
C VAL A 48 6.48 -68.86 -9.48
N PRO A 49 7.64 -69.10 -10.10
CA PRO A 49 7.79 -70.15 -11.12
C PRO A 49 7.65 -71.54 -10.48
N GLU A 50 7.01 -72.47 -11.18
CA GLU A 50 6.67 -73.81 -10.63
C GLU A 50 7.83 -74.83 -10.74
N GLN A 51 8.84 -74.58 -11.59
CA GLN A 51 10.00 -75.47 -11.77
C GLN A 51 11.35 -74.73 -11.93
N GLY A 52 12.42 -75.45 -11.55
CA GLY A 52 13.83 -75.13 -11.80
C GLY A 52 14.73 -75.95 -10.88
N GLU A 53 15.27 -77.08 -11.37
CA GLU A 53 16.17 -77.93 -10.57
C GLU A 53 17.62 -77.43 -10.63
N ASN A 54 17.95 -76.62 -11.65
CA ASN A 54 19.27 -76.07 -11.89
C ASN A 54 19.28 -74.52 -11.90
N ALA A 55 20.40 -73.92 -11.48
CA ALA A 55 20.55 -72.46 -11.38
C ALA A 55 20.29 -71.72 -12.71
N ALA A 56 20.60 -72.32 -13.86
CA ALA A 56 20.34 -71.74 -15.18
C ALA A 56 18.84 -71.66 -15.51
N GLU A 57 18.07 -72.67 -15.14
CA GLU A 57 16.61 -72.74 -15.34
C GLU A 57 15.88 -71.76 -14.44
N LEU A 58 16.34 -71.59 -13.19
CA LEU A 58 15.79 -70.59 -12.25
C LEU A 58 16.01 -69.15 -12.75
N VAL A 59 17.18 -68.86 -13.35
CA VAL A 59 17.47 -67.54 -13.94
C VAL A 59 16.59 -67.27 -15.16
N GLN A 60 16.40 -68.26 -16.03
CA GLN A 60 15.53 -68.14 -17.19
C GLN A 60 14.04 -68.01 -16.80
N GLY A 61 13.61 -68.79 -15.81
CA GLY A 61 12.27 -68.73 -15.23
C GLY A 61 11.98 -67.40 -14.53
N SER A 62 12.96 -66.82 -13.83
CA SER A 62 12.81 -65.50 -13.19
C SER A 62 12.59 -64.39 -14.21
N ASN A 63 13.36 -64.35 -15.31
CA ASN A 63 13.17 -63.37 -16.38
C ASN A 63 11.83 -63.56 -17.10
N TYR A 64 11.39 -64.80 -17.27
CA TYR A 64 10.08 -65.11 -17.85
C TYR A 64 8.94 -64.60 -16.95
N VAL A 65 8.98 -64.90 -15.66
CA VAL A 65 7.98 -64.44 -14.69
C VAL A 65 7.93 -62.92 -14.59
N GLN A 66 9.09 -62.25 -14.56
CA GLN A 66 9.15 -60.78 -14.51
C GLN A 66 8.47 -60.11 -15.73
N ASN A 67 8.54 -60.71 -16.92
CA ASN A 67 7.84 -60.21 -18.11
C ASN A 67 6.32 -60.46 -18.06
N LEU A 68 5.88 -61.51 -17.36
CA LEU A 68 4.46 -61.85 -17.20
C LEU A 68 3.76 -61.03 -16.12
N VAL A 69 4.48 -60.56 -15.10
CA VAL A 69 3.94 -59.74 -13.99
C VAL A 69 3.16 -58.53 -14.51
N ALA A 70 3.65 -57.84 -15.54
CA ALA A 70 2.94 -56.72 -16.15
C ALA A 70 1.62 -57.14 -16.85
N SER A 71 1.60 -58.32 -17.49
CA SER A 71 0.40 -58.86 -18.15
C SER A 71 -0.65 -59.29 -17.12
N TYR A 72 -0.21 -59.89 -16.00
CA TYR A 72 -1.10 -60.28 -14.90
C TYR A 72 -1.63 -59.08 -14.11
N ALA A 73 -0.85 -58.00 -14.00
CA ALA A 73 -1.33 -56.75 -13.42
C ALA A 73 -2.49 -56.12 -14.23
N VAL A 74 -2.47 -56.25 -15.56
CA VAL A 74 -3.60 -55.85 -16.42
C VAL A 74 -4.78 -56.80 -16.24
N LEU A 75 -4.53 -58.11 -16.13
CA LEU A 75 -5.56 -59.11 -15.90
C LEU A 75 -6.34 -58.87 -14.59
N ALA A 76 -5.65 -58.41 -13.54
CA ALA A 76 -6.27 -58.07 -12.26
C ALA A 76 -7.33 -56.96 -12.34
N GLN A 77 -7.29 -56.10 -13.38
CA GLN A 77 -8.30 -55.06 -13.64
C GLN A 77 -9.30 -55.46 -14.74
N SER A 78 -9.17 -56.67 -15.28
CA SER A 78 -10.04 -57.15 -16.35
C SER A 78 -11.39 -57.62 -15.81
N PRO A 79 -12.46 -57.61 -16.64
CA PRO A 79 -13.74 -58.20 -16.27
C PRO A 79 -13.63 -59.68 -15.85
N TYR A 80 -12.64 -60.41 -16.35
CA TYR A 80 -12.43 -61.82 -16.01
C TYR A 80 -12.17 -62.03 -14.50
N VAL A 81 -11.46 -61.10 -13.86
CA VAL A 81 -11.17 -61.14 -12.42
C VAL A 81 -12.20 -60.33 -11.63
N LEU A 82 -12.70 -59.22 -12.18
CA LEU A 82 -13.58 -58.32 -11.46
C LEU A 82 -15.04 -58.80 -11.38
N GLU A 83 -15.56 -59.52 -12.38
CA GLU A 83 -16.95 -60.01 -12.37
C GLU A 83 -17.19 -61.04 -11.25
N PRO A 84 -16.33 -62.08 -11.07
CA PRO A 84 -16.50 -63.03 -9.97
C PRO A 84 -16.45 -62.35 -8.59
N VAL A 85 -15.59 -61.33 -8.41
CA VAL A 85 -15.52 -60.56 -7.15
C VAL A 85 -16.81 -59.77 -6.90
N ILE A 86 -17.42 -59.23 -7.94
CA ILE A 86 -18.71 -58.52 -7.84
C ILE A 86 -19.83 -59.49 -7.41
N GLU A 87 -19.85 -60.68 -8.01
CA GLU A 87 -20.83 -61.72 -7.69
C GLU A 87 -20.65 -62.29 -6.28
N ASP A 88 -19.41 -62.66 -5.90
CA ASP A 88 -19.07 -63.25 -4.60
C ASP A 88 -19.37 -62.30 -3.43
N LEU A 89 -19.09 -61.00 -3.61
CA LEU A 89 -19.30 -59.98 -2.58
C LEU A 89 -20.67 -59.28 -2.68
N GLY A 90 -21.49 -59.62 -3.69
CA GLY A 90 -22.81 -59.03 -3.91
C GLY A 90 -22.78 -57.51 -4.11
N LEU A 91 -21.84 -57.00 -4.90
CA LEU A 91 -21.63 -55.57 -5.09
C LEU A 91 -22.57 -54.97 -6.14
N ASP A 92 -23.24 -53.87 -5.82
CA ASP A 92 -24.08 -53.11 -6.76
C ASP A 92 -23.25 -52.24 -7.74
N THR A 93 -22.33 -52.86 -8.49
CA THR A 93 -21.43 -52.16 -9.42
C THR A 93 -21.25 -52.92 -10.72
N THR A 94 -20.49 -52.33 -11.65
CA THR A 94 -20.08 -52.93 -12.92
C THR A 94 -18.56 -53.08 -12.94
N PRO A 95 -17.98 -54.06 -13.65
CA PRO A 95 -16.51 -54.22 -13.72
C PRO A 95 -15.79 -52.95 -14.14
N ALA A 96 -16.33 -52.19 -15.10
CA ALA A 96 -15.74 -50.93 -15.56
C ALA A 96 -15.73 -49.82 -14.49
N ARG A 97 -16.68 -49.82 -13.56
CA ARG A 97 -16.69 -48.90 -12.41
C ARG A 97 -15.75 -49.37 -11.31
N LEU A 98 -15.74 -50.67 -11.01
CA LEU A 98 -14.84 -51.28 -10.04
C LEU A 98 -13.37 -51.10 -10.45
N ALA A 99 -13.05 -51.28 -11.73
CA ALA A 99 -11.72 -51.06 -12.27
C ALA A 99 -11.18 -49.64 -12.01
N ARG A 100 -12.04 -48.61 -11.92
CA ARG A 100 -11.60 -47.22 -11.60
C ARG A 100 -11.21 -47.02 -10.14
N SER A 101 -11.74 -47.84 -9.24
CA SER A 101 -11.39 -47.85 -7.81
C SER A 101 -10.19 -48.76 -7.50
N VAL A 102 -9.75 -49.56 -8.47
CA VAL A 102 -8.62 -50.50 -8.33
C VAL A 102 -7.39 -49.89 -9.00
N SER A 103 -6.29 -49.85 -8.26
CA SER A 103 -4.98 -49.42 -8.75
C SER A 103 -4.01 -50.58 -8.55
N VAL A 104 -3.45 -51.11 -9.63
CA VAL A 104 -2.46 -52.19 -9.58
C VAL A 104 -1.08 -51.62 -9.88
N ASN A 105 -0.15 -51.82 -8.97
CA ASN A 105 1.23 -51.36 -9.09
C ASN A 105 2.19 -52.55 -9.13
N THR A 106 3.15 -52.50 -10.05
CA THR A 106 4.20 -53.52 -10.20
C THR A 106 5.56 -52.85 -10.08
N PRO A 107 6.22 -52.89 -8.91
CA PRO A 107 7.54 -52.32 -8.75
C PRO A 107 8.54 -52.94 -9.74
N LEU A 108 9.43 -52.10 -10.28
CA LEU A 108 10.42 -52.51 -11.29
C LEU A 108 11.32 -53.64 -10.76
N ASN A 109 11.61 -54.63 -11.61
CA ASN A 109 12.45 -55.79 -11.31
C ASN A 109 11.94 -56.62 -10.11
N THR A 110 10.62 -56.70 -9.92
CA THR A 110 9.99 -57.53 -8.89
C THR A 110 8.98 -58.48 -9.50
N VAL A 111 8.70 -59.57 -8.78
CA VAL A 111 7.61 -60.51 -9.08
C VAL A 111 6.40 -60.27 -8.18
N VAL A 112 6.29 -59.06 -7.63
CA VAL A 112 5.24 -58.66 -6.70
C VAL A 112 4.24 -57.76 -7.41
N ILE A 113 2.97 -58.07 -7.23
CA ILE A 113 1.85 -57.27 -7.68
C ILE A 113 1.17 -56.70 -6.44
N GLU A 114 1.09 -55.37 -6.35
CA GLU A 114 0.35 -54.67 -5.31
C GLU A 114 -1.00 -54.23 -5.87
N ILE A 115 -2.07 -54.70 -5.23
CA ILE A 115 -3.45 -54.43 -5.63
C ILE A 115 -4.04 -53.52 -4.57
N ALA A 116 -4.30 -52.26 -4.93
CA ALA A 116 -4.85 -51.29 -4.01
C ALA A 116 -6.27 -50.88 -4.43
N VAL A 117 -7.22 -50.95 -3.51
CA VAL A 117 -8.63 -50.64 -3.76
C VAL A 117 -9.06 -49.46 -2.90
N SER A 118 -9.69 -48.47 -3.53
CA SER A 118 -10.22 -47.27 -2.86
C SER A 118 -11.75 -47.31 -2.77
N ASP A 119 -12.30 -47.26 -1.56
CA ASP A 119 -13.75 -47.21 -1.32
C ASP A 119 -14.10 -46.23 -0.16
N THR A 120 -15.36 -45.84 -0.07
CA THR A 120 -15.93 -45.10 1.06
C THR A 120 -15.99 -45.89 2.36
N SER A 121 -16.06 -47.23 2.28
CA SER A 121 -16.06 -48.13 3.42
C SER A 121 -14.70 -48.83 3.58
N PRO A 122 -14.05 -48.76 4.76
CA PRO A 122 -12.78 -49.44 4.99
C PRO A 122 -12.88 -50.97 4.94
N ASP A 123 -14.03 -51.53 5.34
CA ASP A 123 -14.26 -52.98 5.28
C ASP A 123 -14.43 -53.47 3.85
N ARG A 124 -15.24 -52.75 3.06
CA ARG A 124 -15.48 -53.09 1.66
C ARG A 124 -14.20 -52.98 0.83
N ALA A 125 -13.37 -51.95 1.07
CA ALA A 125 -12.09 -51.82 0.38
C ALA A 125 -11.16 -53.01 0.64
N ARG A 126 -11.14 -53.52 1.87
CA ARG A 126 -10.37 -54.72 2.25
C ARG A 126 -10.89 -55.97 1.53
N GLU A 127 -12.21 -56.21 1.62
CA GLU A 127 -12.85 -57.39 1.02
C GLU A 127 -12.68 -57.45 -0.48
N ILE A 128 -12.80 -56.32 -1.17
CA ILE A 128 -12.57 -56.24 -2.61
C ILE A 128 -11.08 -56.52 -2.93
N ALA A 129 -10.13 -55.95 -2.19
CA ALA A 129 -8.71 -56.17 -2.42
C ALA A 129 -8.29 -57.64 -2.20
N ASP A 130 -8.82 -58.27 -1.15
CA ASP A 130 -8.66 -59.71 -0.88
C ASP A 130 -9.29 -60.54 -2.02
N GLY A 131 -10.55 -60.26 -2.37
CA GLY A 131 -11.27 -60.98 -3.44
C GLY A 131 -10.57 -60.90 -4.80
N ILE A 132 -10.03 -59.73 -5.18
CA ILE A 132 -9.26 -59.60 -6.43
C ILE A 132 -7.97 -60.42 -6.36
N SER A 133 -7.30 -60.46 -5.21
CA SER A 133 -6.07 -61.25 -5.03
C SER A 133 -6.36 -62.75 -5.15
N ASP A 134 -7.45 -63.22 -4.55
CA ASP A 134 -7.87 -64.63 -4.59
C ASP A 134 -8.32 -65.03 -6.00
N GLN A 135 -9.15 -64.22 -6.66
CA GLN A 135 -9.61 -64.49 -8.02
C GLN A 135 -8.49 -64.39 -9.06
N LEU A 136 -7.51 -63.50 -8.87
CA LEU A 136 -6.30 -63.46 -9.70
C LEU A 136 -5.47 -64.74 -9.52
N ALA A 137 -5.37 -65.27 -8.30
CA ALA A 137 -4.66 -66.51 -8.03
C ALA A 137 -5.32 -67.74 -8.70
N LEU A 138 -6.65 -67.71 -8.88
CA LEU A 138 -7.42 -68.71 -9.62
C LEU A 138 -7.33 -68.55 -11.15
N ALA A 139 -7.34 -67.31 -11.63
CA ALA A 139 -7.34 -67.00 -13.07
C ALA A 139 -5.99 -67.26 -13.76
N VAL A 140 -4.87 -67.02 -13.07
CA VAL A 140 -3.53 -67.10 -13.68
C VAL A 140 -3.13 -68.52 -14.12
N PRO A 141 -3.40 -69.60 -13.34
CA PRO A 141 -3.16 -70.97 -13.81
C PRO A 141 -3.95 -71.36 -15.07
N GLU A 142 -5.19 -70.87 -15.23
CA GLU A 142 -6.03 -71.19 -16.40
C GLU A 142 -5.57 -70.51 -17.69
N LEU A 143 -5.00 -69.30 -17.56
CA LEU A 143 -4.58 -68.47 -18.68
C LEU A 143 -3.07 -68.58 -18.98
N SER A 144 -2.32 -69.32 -18.15
CA SER A 144 -0.92 -69.64 -18.39
C SER A 144 -0.75 -70.74 -19.44
N PRO A 145 0.31 -70.71 -20.29
CA PRO A 145 0.61 -71.81 -21.19
C PRO A 145 0.80 -73.12 -20.41
N GLN A 146 0.00 -74.13 -20.73
CA GLN A 146 0.09 -75.45 -20.10
C GLN A 146 1.35 -76.17 -20.57
N LEU A 147 2.14 -76.70 -19.63
CA LEU A 147 3.27 -77.57 -19.97
C LEU A 147 2.76 -78.93 -20.45
N ALA A 148 3.65 -79.75 -21.03
CA ALA A 148 3.33 -81.06 -21.59
C ALA A 148 2.64 -82.03 -20.59
N ASP A 149 2.72 -81.75 -19.28
CA ASP A 149 2.10 -82.50 -18.18
C ASP A 149 0.81 -81.85 -17.62
N ARG A 150 0.22 -80.87 -18.33
CA ARG A 150 -0.98 -80.12 -17.89
C ARG A 150 -0.84 -79.36 -16.56
N SER A 151 0.38 -79.18 -16.06
CA SER A 151 0.69 -78.27 -14.96
C SER A 151 0.90 -76.83 -15.46
N SER A 152 0.62 -75.85 -14.60
CA SER A 152 0.86 -74.44 -14.89
C SER A 152 2.37 -74.16 -14.89
N ALA A 153 2.80 -73.15 -15.63
CA ALA A 153 4.20 -72.69 -15.58
C ALA A 153 4.49 -71.85 -14.31
N VAL A 154 3.43 -71.33 -13.69
CA VAL A 154 3.49 -70.27 -12.70
C VAL A 154 2.34 -70.42 -11.69
N ARG A 155 2.65 -70.20 -10.41
CA ARG A 155 1.66 -70.09 -9.34
C ARG A 155 1.71 -68.72 -8.68
N ILE A 156 0.55 -68.22 -8.31
CA ILE A 156 0.41 -67.02 -7.50
C ILE A 156 0.30 -67.40 -6.02
N THR A 157 1.05 -66.70 -5.16
CA THR A 157 0.95 -66.81 -3.70
C THR A 157 0.74 -65.46 -3.05
N THR A 158 -0.25 -65.35 -2.18
CA THR A 158 -0.51 -64.12 -1.41
C THR A 158 0.57 -63.95 -0.35
N ILE A 159 1.29 -62.82 -0.40
CA ILE A 159 2.37 -62.48 0.56
C ILE A 159 1.78 -61.79 1.78
N ALA A 160 0.84 -60.87 1.54
CA ALA A 160 0.18 -60.10 2.57
C ALA A 160 -1.30 -59.89 2.22
N PRO A 161 -2.25 -60.35 3.06
CA PRO A 161 -3.66 -60.10 2.87
C PRO A 161 -3.98 -58.61 3.08
N ALA A 162 -5.09 -58.16 2.52
CA ALA A 162 -5.55 -56.79 2.65
C ALA A 162 -5.83 -56.46 4.12
N ARG A 163 -5.35 -55.29 4.56
CA ARG A 163 -5.59 -54.79 5.92
C ARG A 163 -6.63 -53.69 5.90
N GLN A 164 -7.48 -53.65 6.92
CA GLN A 164 -8.45 -52.58 7.09
C GLN A 164 -7.71 -51.24 7.31
N PRO A 165 -7.91 -50.23 6.46
CA PRO A 165 -7.25 -48.94 6.61
C PRO A 165 -7.86 -48.13 7.75
N VAL A 166 -7.00 -47.65 8.67
CA VAL A 166 -7.41 -46.89 9.85
C VAL A 166 -7.64 -45.40 9.52
N ASN A 167 -6.90 -44.87 8.54
CA ASN A 167 -6.95 -43.46 8.16
C ASN A 167 -7.46 -43.31 6.72
N PRO A 168 -8.37 -42.37 6.44
CA PRO A 168 -8.79 -42.05 5.09
C PRO A 168 -7.67 -41.34 4.33
N ILE A 169 -7.56 -41.61 3.03
CA ILE A 169 -6.61 -40.97 2.12
C ILE A 169 -7.17 -39.68 1.50
N ALA A 170 -8.50 -39.54 1.44
CA ALA A 170 -9.19 -38.36 0.95
C ALA A 170 -10.44 -38.05 1.79
N PRO A 171 -10.89 -36.78 1.84
CA PRO A 171 -10.25 -35.59 1.25
C PRO A 171 -9.03 -35.12 2.05
N ASN A 172 -8.01 -34.58 1.37
CA ASN A 172 -6.84 -34.01 2.04
C ASN A 172 -7.17 -32.63 2.60
N THR A 173 -7.72 -32.60 3.81
CA THR A 173 -8.19 -31.39 4.49
C THR A 173 -7.12 -30.31 4.56
N ARG A 174 -5.85 -30.68 4.77
CA ARG A 174 -4.73 -29.72 4.81
C ARG A 174 -4.54 -29.05 3.45
N MET A 175 -4.54 -29.83 2.38
CA MET A 175 -4.41 -29.30 1.02
C MET A 175 -5.58 -28.38 0.66
N LEU A 176 -6.82 -28.80 0.92
CA LEU A 176 -8.01 -27.99 0.65
C LEU A 176 -8.02 -26.68 1.45
N MET A 177 -7.61 -26.72 2.72
CA MET A 177 -7.48 -25.52 3.55
C MET A 177 -6.39 -24.58 3.02
N MET A 178 -5.25 -25.11 2.54
CA MET A 178 -4.19 -24.30 1.91
C MET A 178 -4.65 -23.67 0.60
N VAL A 179 -5.39 -24.41 -0.24
CA VAL A 179 -5.97 -23.88 -1.48
C VAL A 179 -6.97 -22.77 -1.17
N GLY A 180 -7.85 -22.99 -0.17
CA GLY A 180 -8.78 -21.98 0.30
C GLY A 180 -8.09 -20.72 0.83
N LEU A 181 -7.03 -20.88 1.62
CA LEU A 181 -6.21 -19.77 2.12
C LEU A 181 -5.56 -18.97 0.98
N ALA A 182 -4.97 -19.66 0.01
CA ALA A 182 -4.34 -19.03 -1.15
C ALA A 182 -5.35 -18.25 -2.00
N ALA A 183 -6.53 -18.83 -2.24
CA ALA A 183 -7.62 -18.16 -2.94
C ALA A 183 -8.11 -16.92 -2.16
N GLY A 184 -8.28 -17.04 -0.85
CA GLY A 184 -8.66 -15.92 0.03
C GLY A 184 -7.64 -14.77 0.01
N LEU A 185 -6.35 -15.09 0.05
CA LEU A 185 -5.27 -14.10 -0.08
C LEU A 185 -5.31 -13.39 -1.45
N ALA A 186 -5.49 -14.14 -2.54
CA ALA A 186 -5.56 -13.58 -3.88
C ALA A 186 -6.71 -12.57 -4.02
N VAL A 187 -7.90 -12.92 -3.51
CA VAL A 187 -9.07 -12.02 -3.49
C VAL A 187 -8.79 -10.78 -2.63
N GLY A 188 -8.23 -10.97 -1.43
CA GLY A 188 -7.90 -9.87 -0.53
C GLY A 188 -6.89 -8.88 -1.12
N VAL A 189 -5.81 -9.37 -1.73
CA VAL A 189 -4.79 -8.54 -2.40
C VAL A 189 -5.40 -7.82 -3.59
N THR A 190 -6.19 -8.51 -4.41
CA THR A 190 -6.87 -7.90 -5.56
C THR A 190 -7.77 -6.75 -5.12
N TYR A 191 -8.56 -6.94 -4.06
CA TYR A 191 -9.39 -5.89 -3.48
C TYR A 191 -8.56 -4.71 -2.97
N ALA A 192 -7.47 -4.96 -2.24
CA ALA A 192 -6.60 -3.91 -1.70
C ALA A 192 -6.01 -3.03 -2.81
N VAL A 193 -5.52 -3.67 -3.88
CA VAL A 193 -4.99 -2.96 -5.05
C VAL A 193 -6.09 -2.18 -5.76
N LEU A 194 -7.24 -2.80 -6.04
CA LEU A 194 -8.35 -2.15 -6.73
C LEU A 194 -8.88 -0.93 -5.96
N ARG A 195 -9.00 -1.04 -4.63
CA ARG A 195 -9.42 0.04 -3.74
C ARG A 195 -8.46 1.24 -3.82
N GLU A 196 -7.15 1.00 -3.90
CA GLU A 196 -6.16 2.07 -4.03
C GLU A 196 -6.16 2.67 -5.45
N LEU A 197 -6.37 1.86 -6.50
CA LEU A 197 -6.52 2.34 -7.88
C LEU A 197 -7.72 3.29 -8.04
N LEU A 198 -8.80 3.05 -7.31
CA LEU A 198 -9.99 3.90 -7.27
C LEU A 198 -9.78 5.17 -6.43
N ALA A 199 -8.82 5.20 -5.52
CA ALA A 199 -8.54 6.32 -4.63
C ALA A 199 -7.50 7.31 -5.23
N ARG A 200 -7.69 7.79 -6.46
CA ARG A 200 -6.75 8.75 -7.08
C ARG A 200 -6.70 10.08 -6.31
N ARG A 201 -5.54 10.39 -5.72
CA ARG A 201 -5.24 11.67 -5.06
C ARG A 201 -4.39 12.56 -5.95
N VAL A 202 -4.41 13.86 -5.68
CA VAL A 202 -3.61 14.86 -6.41
C VAL A 202 -2.14 14.64 -6.05
N VAL A 203 -1.35 14.15 -7.00
CA VAL A 203 0.06 13.77 -6.79
C VAL A 203 1.01 14.50 -7.73
N SER A 204 0.57 14.94 -8.92
CA SER A 204 1.46 15.50 -9.94
C SER A 204 0.81 16.66 -10.70
N SER A 205 1.57 17.73 -10.93
CA SER A 205 1.21 18.91 -11.72
C SER A 205 0.70 18.57 -13.14
N SER A 206 1.36 17.64 -13.83
CA SER A 206 0.99 17.18 -15.18
C SER A 206 -0.40 16.51 -15.27
N SER A 207 -0.90 15.97 -14.15
CA SER A 207 -2.22 15.33 -14.09
C SER A 207 -3.36 16.32 -13.81
N ILE A 208 -3.04 17.54 -13.34
CA ILE A 208 -4.04 18.55 -12.99
C ILE A 208 -4.53 19.27 -14.25
N GLN A 209 -3.59 19.82 -15.03
CA GLN A 209 -3.92 20.64 -16.20
C GLN A 209 -4.64 19.84 -17.29
N SER A 210 -4.17 18.62 -17.58
CA SER A 210 -4.78 17.75 -18.60
C SER A 210 -6.19 17.25 -18.26
N MET A 211 -6.56 17.20 -16.97
CA MET A 211 -7.86 16.70 -16.54
C MET A 211 -8.88 17.81 -16.30
N LEU A 212 -8.45 18.97 -15.82
CA LEU A 212 -9.35 20.03 -15.36
C LEU A 212 -9.46 21.20 -16.31
N GLY A 213 -8.59 21.33 -17.31
CA GLY A 213 -8.63 22.45 -18.27
C GLY A 213 -8.21 23.81 -17.70
N VAL A 214 -7.99 23.91 -16.39
CA VAL A 214 -7.51 25.11 -15.70
C VAL A 214 -5.97 25.16 -15.58
N PRO A 215 -5.36 26.36 -15.61
CA PRO A 215 -3.93 26.54 -15.46
C PRO A 215 -3.38 25.99 -14.13
N PHE A 216 -2.17 25.44 -14.18
CA PHE A 216 -1.44 25.03 -12.98
C PHE A 216 -0.42 26.11 -12.61
N LEU A 217 -0.62 26.76 -11.46
CA LEU A 217 0.16 27.94 -11.07
C LEU A 217 1.40 27.61 -10.23
N GLY A 218 1.50 26.40 -9.68
CA GLY A 218 2.72 25.96 -9.02
C GLY A 218 2.53 25.01 -7.83
N GLU A 219 3.67 24.53 -7.33
CA GLU A 219 3.80 23.67 -6.16
C GLU A 219 4.43 24.44 -5.01
N VAL A 220 3.78 24.46 -3.84
CA VAL A 220 4.35 25.04 -2.61
C VAL A 220 4.93 23.95 -1.72
N VAL A 221 6.20 24.11 -1.38
CA VAL A 221 6.97 23.10 -0.64
C VAL A 221 6.53 23.01 0.81
N LYS A 222 6.39 21.78 1.30
CA LYS A 222 6.07 21.49 2.70
C LYS A 222 7.08 22.11 3.66
N VAL A 223 6.55 22.82 4.65
CA VAL A 223 7.29 23.35 5.80
C VAL A 223 7.32 22.31 6.94
N PRO A 224 8.40 22.22 7.74
CA PRO A 224 8.45 21.37 8.93
C PRO A 224 7.30 21.67 9.90
N SER A 225 6.79 20.65 10.60
CA SER A 225 5.58 20.75 11.44
C SER A 225 5.63 21.79 12.57
N ARG A 226 6.81 22.32 12.91
CA ARG A 226 7.02 23.33 13.97
C ARG A 226 6.95 24.77 13.46
N THR A 227 6.80 24.98 12.15
CA THR A 227 6.85 26.30 11.53
C THR A 227 5.69 26.45 10.53
N SER A 228 5.14 27.65 10.43
CA SER A 228 4.10 27.97 9.44
C SER A 228 4.74 28.49 8.15
N LEU A 229 4.08 28.28 7.00
CA LEU A 229 4.54 28.83 5.72
C LEU A 229 4.68 30.36 5.76
N PRO A 230 3.70 31.13 6.30
CA PRO A 230 3.85 32.57 6.46
C PRO A 230 5.09 32.98 7.25
N ALA A 231 5.43 32.27 8.33
CA ALA A 231 6.62 32.59 9.12
C ALA A 231 7.92 32.38 8.33
N VAL A 232 7.98 31.34 7.49
CA VAL A 232 9.14 31.09 6.62
C VAL A 232 9.27 32.16 5.52
N VAL A 233 8.15 32.58 4.93
CA VAL A 233 8.15 33.62 3.90
C VAL A 233 8.49 34.98 4.50
N ALA A 234 7.94 35.30 5.68
CA ALA A 234 8.22 36.55 6.38
C ALA A 234 9.70 36.69 6.78
N ALA A 235 10.38 35.57 7.08
CA ALA A 235 11.81 35.54 7.40
C ALA A 235 12.73 35.88 6.20
N GLY A 236 12.19 35.94 4.99
CA GLY A 236 12.88 36.47 3.81
C GLY A 236 13.38 35.41 2.80
N PRO A 237 14.18 35.85 1.81
CA PRO A 237 14.72 35.01 0.73
C PRO A 237 15.58 33.82 1.22
N GLY A 238 15.69 32.79 0.38
CA GLY A 238 16.72 31.74 0.54
C GLY A 238 16.22 30.39 1.05
N SER A 239 14.94 30.28 1.44
CA SER A 239 14.32 28.99 1.76
C SER A 239 13.57 28.41 0.56
N ARG A 240 13.57 27.08 0.41
CA ARG A 240 12.79 26.41 -0.66
C ARG A 240 11.29 26.75 -0.63
N PRO A 241 10.62 26.80 0.54
CA PRO A 241 9.24 27.29 0.61
C PRO A 241 9.08 28.73 0.12
N SER A 242 9.99 29.65 0.50
CA SER A 242 9.93 31.06 0.05
C SER A 242 10.06 31.15 -1.48
N GLU A 243 11.03 30.45 -2.08
CA GLU A 243 11.19 30.43 -3.54
C GLU A 243 9.99 29.81 -4.27
N SER A 244 9.34 28.81 -3.67
CA SER A 244 8.11 28.24 -4.24
C SER A 244 6.93 29.21 -4.24
N VAL A 245 6.84 30.09 -3.23
CA VAL A 245 5.82 31.15 -3.17
C VAL A 245 6.14 32.27 -4.16
N ARG A 246 7.40 32.64 -4.35
CA ARG A 246 7.80 33.63 -5.37
C ARG A 246 7.53 33.14 -6.79
N THR A 247 7.81 31.86 -7.04
CA THR A 247 7.44 31.21 -8.30
C THR A 247 5.92 31.27 -8.51
N LEU A 248 5.13 31.04 -7.45
CA LEU A 248 3.68 31.18 -7.51
C LEU A 248 3.26 32.63 -7.86
N VAL A 249 3.85 33.65 -7.22
CA VAL A 249 3.56 35.07 -7.56
C VAL A 249 3.88 35.38 -9.01
N ALA A 250 5.03 34.95 -9.52
CA ALA A 250 5.41 35.14 -10.92
C ALA A 250 4.40 34.49 -11.88
N ASN A 251 3.93 33.29 -11.57
CA ASN A 251 2.93 32.58 -12.37
C ASN A 251 1.55 33.22 -12.30
N VAL A 252 1.15 33.75 -11.14
CA VAL A 252 -0.10 34.53 -10.98
C VAL A 252 -0.04 35.78 -11.86
N ARG A 253 1.06 36.53 -11.82
CA ARG A 253 1.25 37.70 -12.70
C ARG A 253 1.27 37.32 -14.17
N PHE A 254 1.89 36.19 -14.52
CA PHE A 254 1.93 35.72 -15.91
C PHE A 254 0.53 35.31 -16.42
N ALA A 255 -0.28 34.67 -15.58
CA ALA A 255 -1.68 34.38 -15.89
C ALA A 255 -2.55 35.65 -16.01
N ASP A 256 -2.02 36.79 -15.56
CA ASP A 256 -2.73 38.07 -15.46
C ASP A 256 -2.28 39.16 -16.44
N VAL A 257 -1.33 38.85 -17.33
CA VAL A 257 -0.69 39.82 -18.25
C VAL A 257 -1.71 40.64 -19.07
N ASP A 258 -2.86 40.06 -19.42
CA ASP A 258 -3.87 40.71 -20.26
C ASP A 258 -5.08 41.28 -19.50
N HIS A 259 -5.23 41.01 -18.20
CA HIS A 259 -6.48 41.28 -17.46
C HIS A 259 -6.32 42.30 -16.33
N GLY A 260 -5.11 42.47 -15.79
CA GLY A 260 -4.85 43.45 -14.73
C GLY A 260 -5.69 43.21 -13.46
N ARG A 261 -5.90 41.94 -13.09
CA ARG A 261 -6.66 41.51 -11.92
C ARG A 261 -5.99 42.03 -10.65
N ARG A 262 -6.74 42.80 -9.86
CA ARG A 262 -6.27 43.36 -8.58
C ARG A 262 -6.82 42.59 -7.40
N VAL A 263 -8.04 42.06 -7.52
CA VAL A 263 -8.73 41.37 -6.43
C VAL A 263 -8.65 39.87 -6.64
N LEU A 264 -7.84 39.19 -5.82
CA LEU A 264 -7.57 37.77 -5.90
C LEU A 264 -8.20 37.04 -4.72
N MET A 265 -9.14 36.14 -5.00
CA MET A 265 -9.69 35.23 -4.01
C MET A 265 -8.82 33.99 -3.87
N VAL A 266 -8.57 33.55 -2.63
CA VAL A 266 -7.97 32.24 -2.34
C VAL A 266 -9.01 31.35 -1.66
N SER A 267 -9.29 30.21 -2.27
CA SER A 267 -10.25 29.23 -1.73
C SER A 267 -9.77 27.80 -1.90
N SER A 268 -10.51 26.85 -1.35
CA SER A 268 -10.19 25.42 -1.44
C SER A 268 -11.46 24.58 -1.46
N GLY A 269 -11.34 23.31 -1.82
CA GLY A 269 -12.48 22.40 -1.85
C GLY A 269 -12.95 22.05 -0.44
N ASP A 270 -12.02 21.65 0.41
CA ASP A 270 -12.26 21.18 1.76
C ASP A 270 -11.41 21.94 2.79
N ALA A 271 -11.80 21.86 4.06
CA ALA A 271 -11.04 22.48 5.15
C ALA A 271 -9.65 21.86 5.32
N GLY A 272 -8.64 22.70 5.60
CA GLY A 272 -7.28 22.25 5.92
C GLY A 272 -6.40 21.91 4.70
N GLU A 273 -6.73 22.47 3.54
CA GLU A 273 -5.91 22.41 2.32
C GLU A 273 -4.81 23.49 2.28
N GLY A 274 -4.94 24.51 3.14
CA GLY A 274 -3.91 25.53 3.35
C GLY A 274 -4.18 26.87 2.67
N LYS A 275 -5.43 27.11 2.22
CA LYS A 275 -5.94 28.39 1.68
C LYS A 275 -5.39 29.64 2.40
N SER A 276 -5.58 29.73 3.72
CA SER A 276 -5.14 30.87 4.54
C SER A 276 -3.62 31.01 4.58
N SER A 277 -2.88 29.90 4.64
CA SER A 277 -1.41 29.94 4.59
C SER A 277 -0.90 30.41 3.24
N ILE A 278 -1.55 29.98 2.14
CA ILE A 278 -1.22 30.43 0.78
C ILE A 278 -1.59 31.90 0.61
N ALA A 279 -2.77 32.34 1.06
CA ALA A 279 -3.22 33.73 0.99
C ALA A 279 -2.25 34.70 1.69
N ILE A 280 -1.89 34.39 2.95
CA ILE A 280 -0.93 35.20 3.71
C ILE A 280 0.44 35.22 3.03
N SER A 281 0.91 34.06 2.55
CA SER A 281 2.24 33.95 1.90
C SER A 281 2.29 34.66 0.55
N LEU A 282 1.20 34.59 -0.22
CA LEU A 282 1.03 35.31 -1.47
C LEU A 282 1.05 36.83 -1.23
N ALA A 283 0.31 37.30 -0.23
CA ALA A 283 0.27 38.72 0.13
C ALA A 283 1.64 39.23 0.59
N LEU A 284 2.34 38.46 1.43
CA LEU A 284 3.72 38.75 1.83
C LEU A 284 4.64 38.88 0.62
N SER A 285 4.62 37.92 -0.29
CA SER A 285 5.48 37.90 -1.48
C SER A 285 5.16 39.02 -2.47
N LEU A 286 3.89 39.35 -2.68
CA LEU A 286 3.48 40.50 -3.51
C LEU A 286 3.95 41.83 -2.91
N ALA A 287 3.92 41.95 -1.57
CA ALA A 287 4.45 43.13 -0.88
C ALA A 287 5.99 43.16 -0.92
N GLU A 288 6.70 42.02 -0.89
CA GLU A 288 8.16 42.01 -1.11
C GLU A 288 8.55 42.61 -2.46
N ASP A 289 7.72 42.38 -3.49
CA ASP A 289 7.93 42.89 -4.85
C ASP A 289 7.54 44.38 -5.00
N GLY A 290 7.21 45.06 -3.89
CA GLY A 290 6.95 46.50 -3.85
C GLY A 290 5.50 46.92 -4.15
N SER A 291 4.59 45.98 -4.38
CA SER A 291 3.16 46.29 -4.60
C SER A 291 2.46 46.66 -3.29
N SER A 292 1.51 47.59 -3.32
CA SER A 292 0.64 47.86 -2.17
C SER A 292 -0.41 46.76 -2.05
N VAL A 293 -0.39 45.99 -0.95
CA VAL A 293 -1.22 44.78 -0.80
C VAL A 293 -2.11 44.87 0.44
N LEU A 294 -3.39 44.59 0.25
CA LEU A 294 -4.33 44.33 1.34
C LEU A 294 -4.68 42.85 1.42
N LEU A 295 -4.53 42.27 2.60
CA LEU A 295 -4.97 40.91 2.93
C LEU A 295 -6.27 40.96 3.73
N VAL A 296 -7.34 40.34 3.21
CA VAL A 296 -8.68 40.35 3.83
C VAL A 296 -9.04 38.95 4.33
N ASP A 297 -9.49 38.84 5.59
CA ASP A 297 -10.04 37.59 6.15
C ASP A 297 -11.56 37.54 5.95
N ALA A 298 -12.01 36.91 4.87
CA ALA A 298 -13.42 36.69 4.57
C ALA A 298 -13.91 35.28 4.97
N ASP A 299 -13.10 34.47 5.68
CA ASP A 299 -13.57 33.24 6.33
C ASP A 299 -14.30 33.60 7.64
N LEU A 300 -15.48 34.19 7.51
CA LEU A 300 -16.34 34.62 8.63
C LEU A 300 -16.90 33.46 9.47
N ARG A 301 -16.51 32.20 9.19
CA ARG A 301 -16.88 31.02 9.98
C ARG A 301 -15.72 30.51 10.81
N ARG A 302 -14.50 30.52 10.26
CA ARG A 302 -13.29 30.06 10.93
C ARG A 302 -12.11 30.98 10.60
N PRO A 303 -12.15 32.25 11.04
CA PRO A 303 -11.11 33.21 10.72
C PRO A 303 -9.78 32.75 11.31
N SER A 304 -8.72 33.03 10.58
CA SER A 304 -7.39 32.54 10.93
C SER A 304 -6.29 33.56 10.73
N ILE A 305 -6.53 34.62 9.96
CA ILE A 305 -5.49 35.60 9.61
C ILE A 305 -5.03 36.32 10.86
N ALA A 306 -5.92 36.94 11.65
CA ALA A 306 -5.55 37.69 12.86
C ALA A 306 -4.66 36.88 13.82
N ARG A 307 -4.99 35.60 14.02
CA ARG A 307 -4.21 34.68 14.86
C ARG A 307 -2.85 34.33 14.28
N VAL A 308 -2.74 34.19 12.95
CA VAL A 308 -1.47 33.86 12.28
C VAL A 308 -0.57 35.10 12.16
N THR A 309 -1.16 36.29 11.98
CA THR A 309 -0.44 37.57 11.89
C THR A 309 -0.08 38.14 13.26
N GLY A 310 -0.76 37.72 14.33
CA GLY A 310 -0.58 38.25 15.68
C GLY A 310 -1.28 39.59 15.91
N LEU A 311 -2.23 39.95 15.05
CA LEU A 311 -2.98 41.20 15.12
C LEU A 311 -4.27 41.03 15.94
N GLU A 312 -4.80 42.14 16.44
CA GLU A 312 -6.13 42.16 17.05
C GLU A 312 -7.20 41.98 15.98
N GLY A 313 -8.20 41.14 16.26
CA GLY A 313 -9.26 40.77 15.30
C GLY A 313 -10.66 41.17 15.76
N SER A 314 -10.78 42.10 16.70
CA SER A 314 -12.04 42.53 17.33
C SER A 314 -12.93 43.34 16.39
N VAL A 315 -12.33 44.12 15.48
CA VAL A 315 -13.01 44.95 14.47
C VAL A 315 -12.45 44.61 13.10
N GLY A 316 -13.28 44.49 12.06
CA GLY A 316 -12.81 44.11 10.73
C GLY A 316 -13.89 44.10 9.66
N LEU A 317 -13.77 43.18 8.70
CA LEU A 317 -14.65 43.09 7.52
C LEU A 317 -16.14 43.09 7.89
N THR A 318 -16.56 42.34 8.92
CA THR A 318 -17.96 42.34 9.35
C THR A 318 -18.45 43.74 9.72
N ASN A 319 -17.66 44.52 10.47
CA ASN A 319 -18.02 45.87 10.90
C ASN A 319 -18.09 46.83 9.71
N LEU A 320 -17.16 46.68 8.75
CA LEU A 320 -17.14 47.46 7.52
C LEU A 320 -18.40 47.22 6.66
N LEU A 321 -18.85 45.96 6.59
CA LEU A 321 -20.05 45.58 5.85
C LEU A 321 -21.34 46.03 6.52
N VAL A 322 -21.38 46.11 7.85
CA VAL A 322 -22.53 46.66 8.59
C VAL A 322 -22.55 48.20 8.51
N GLY A 323 -21.40 48.84 8.27
CA GLY A 323 -21.26 50.29 8.16
C GLY A 323 -20.94 50.99 9.48
N ASP A 324 -20.47 50.23 10.48
CA ASP A 324 -20.19 50.75 11.82
C ASP A 324 -18.89 51.57 11.89
N VAL A 325 -17.96 51.37 10.94
CA VAL A 325 -16.61 51.92 10.98
C VAL A 325 -16.09 52.22 9.56
N ALA A 326 -15.26 53.25 9.42
CA ALA A 326 -14.56 53.56 8.18
C ALA A 326 -13.40 52.57 7.91
N GLN A 327 -13.00 52.44 6.65
CA GLN A 327 -11.96 51.50 6.24
C GLN A 327 -10.59 51.84 6.85
N GLU A 328 -10.26 53.13 6.91
CA GLU A 328 -8.95 53.64 7.34
C GLU A 328 -8.66 53.30 8.81
N ASP A 329 -9.70 53.16 9.62
CA ASP A 329 -9.60 52.93 11.06
C ASP A 329 -9.39 51.45 11.43
N ILE A 330 -9.65 50.53 10.49
CA ILE A 330 -9.70 49.08 10.75
C ILE A 330 -8.69 48.28 9.93
N VAL A 331 -8.00 48.93 9.00
CA VAL A 331 -6.92 48.33 8.22
C VAL A 331 -5.60 48.48 8.98
N LEU A 332 -4.97 47.34 9.28
CA LEU A 332 -3.78 47.28 10.13
C LEU A 332 -2.52 47.03 9.27
N PRO A 333 -1.45 47.83 9.40
CA PRO A 333 -0.17 47.52 8.76
C PRO A 333 0.44 46.26 9.38
N TRP A 334 1.10 45.42 8.58
CA TRP A 334 1.64 44.14 9.05
C TRP A 334 2.99 43.77 8.44
N THR A 335 4.03 43.69 9.28
CA THR A 335 5.41 43.23 8.99
C THR A 335 6.18 44.01 7.91
N ARG A 336 5.55 44.42 6.81
CA ARG A 336 6.12 45.18 5.69
C ARG A 336 5.38 46.51 5.54
N PRO A 337 6.05 47.57 5.07
CA PRO A 337 5.46 48.92 5.00
C PRO A 337 4.27 49.03 4.03
N ASN A 338 4.20 48.14 3.04
CA ASN A 338 3.20 48.10 1.98
C ASN A 338 2.24 46.89 2.08
N LEU A 339 2.21 46.22 3.24
CA LEU A 339 1.30 45.12 3.50
C LEU A 339 0.34 45.48 4.62
N PHE A 340 -0.94 45.39 4.31
CA PHE A 340 -2.03 45.73 5.20
C PHE A 340 -2.95 44.53 5.40
N VAL A 341 -3.62 44.47 6.54
CA VAL A 341 -4.50 43.36 6.92
C VAL A 341 -5.84 43.92 7.37
N LEU A 342 -6.91 43.41 6.77
CA LEU A 342 -8.29 43.58 7.23
C LEU A 342 -8.75 42.25 7.86
N PRO A 343 -8.77 42.13 9.20
CA PRO A 343 -9.25 40.93 9.87
C PRO A 343 -10.77 40.74 9.65
N SER A 344 -11.33 39.60 10.05
CA SER A 344 -12.76 39.33 9.89
C SER A 344 -13.64 40.23 10.75
N GLY A 345 -13.13 40.65 11.92
CA GLY A 345 -13.93 41.28 12.97
C GLY A 345 -14.81 40.27 13.72
N VAL A 346 -15.84 40.79 14.39
CA VAL A 346 -16.82 39.98 15.13
C VAL A 346 -17.51 38.99 14.18
N LEU A 347 -17.65 37.74 14.63
CA LEU A 347 -18.32 36.69 13.86
C LEU A 347 -19.83 36.99 13.77
N PRO A 348 -20.40 37.16 12.57
CA PRO A 348 -21.81 37.44 12.41
C PRO A 348 -22.63 36.16 12.62
N ALA A 349 -23.89 36.31 13.05
CA ALA A 349 -24.81 35.17 13.16
C ALA A 349 -25.07 34.49 11.80
N ASN A 350 -25.12 35.27 10.71
CA ASN A 350 -25.38 34.79 9.36
C ASN A 350 -24.35 35.34 8.35
N PRO A 351 -23.17 34.73 8.23
CA PRO A 351 -22.11 35.16 7.30
C PRO A 351 -22.55 35.34 5.84
N GLY A 352 -23.38 34.41 5.34
CA GLY A 352 -23.78 34.38 3.93
C GLY A 352 -24.60 35.60 3.50
N VAL A 353 -25.35 36.23 4.42
CA VAL A 353 -26.14 37.44 4.11
C VAL A 353 -25.21 38.64 3.88
N LEU A 354 -24.19 38.79 4.71
CA LEU A 354 -23.21 39.87 4.54
C LEU A 354 -22.41 39.67 3.25
N LEU A 355 -22.00 38.43 2.97
CA LEU A 355 -21.21 38.09 1.79
C LEU A 355 -21.99 38.10 0.46
N SER A 356 -23.33 38.15 0.51
CA SER A 356 -24.19 38.29 -0.67
C SER A 356 -24.73 39.71 -0.85
N SER A 357 -24.38 40.65 0.04
CA SER A 357 -24.88 42.02 0.00
C SER A 357 -24.23 42.85 -1.10
N GLU A 358 -24.95 43.84 -1.64
CA GLU A 358 -24.39 44.84 -2.56
C GLU A 358 -23.31 45.70 -1.88
N ARG A 359 -23.39 45.83 -0.55
CA ARG A 359 -22.41 46.55 0.25
C ARG A 359 -21.02 45.92 0.13
N LEU A 360 -20.93 44.59 0.05
CA LEU A 360 -19.66 43.90 -0.20
C LEU A 360 -19.05 44.33 -1.53
N VAL A 361 -19.84 44.38 -2.60
CA VAL A 361 -19.35 44.78 -3.93
C VAL A 361 -18.83 46.21 -3.89
N ALA A 362 -19.53 47.12 -3.22
CA ALA A 362 -19.08 48.50 -3.02
C ALA A 362 -17.79 48.59 -2.21
N VAL A 363 -17.67 47.83 -1.11
CA VAL A 363 -16.47 47.79 -0.27
C VAL A 363 -15.27 47.25 -1.06
N ILE A 364 -15.41 46.10 -1.74
CA ILE A 364 -14.31 45.57 -2.56
C ILE A 364 -13.94 46.53 -3.70
N GLY A 365 -14.95 47.20 -4.28
CA GLY A 365 -14.77 48.25 -5.29
C GLY A 365 -13.99 49.48 -4.81
N ASP A 366 -14.05 49.80 -3.52
CA ASP A 366 -13.27 50.85 -2.88
C ASP A 366 -11.86 50.36 -2.49
N LEU A 367 -11.74 49.12 -1.98
CA LEU A 367 -10.43 48.54 -1.67
C LEU A 367 -9.54 48.45 -2.93
N ARG A 368 -10.10 48.09 -4.09
CA ARG A 368 -9.33 47.96 -5.34
C ARG A 368 -8.76 49.29 -5.87
N THR A 369 -9.26 50.45 -5.43
CA THR A 369 -8.72 51.76 -5.83
C THR A 369 -7.56 52.20 -4.94
N HIS A 370 -7.46 51.66 -3.73
CA HIS A 370 -6.45 52.02 -2.74
C HIS A 370 -5.23 51.10 -2.72
N TYR A 371 -5.37 49.87 -3.22
CA TYR A 371 -4.31 48.86 -3.22
C TYR A 371 -4.06 48.33 -4.63
N ASP A 372 -2.81 47.99 -4.93
CA ASP A 372 -2.45 47.33 -6.19
C ASP A 372 -3.01 45.91 -6.24
N TYR A 373 -2.98 45.22 -5.08
CA TYR A 373 -3.57 43.90 -4.91
C TYR A 373 -4.42 43.81 -3.64
N VAL A 374 -5.57 43.15 -3.76
CA VAL A 374 -6.44 42.76 -2.63
C VAL A 374 -6.52 41.23 -2.63
N VAL A 375 -5.88 40.58 -1.66
CA VAL A 375 -5.89 39.12 -1.50
C VAL A 375 -6.92 38.74 -0.45
N ILE A 376 -7.91 37.94 -0.81
CA ILE A 376 -9.02 37.57 0.08
C ILE A 376 -8.95 36.09 0.44
N ASP A 377 -8.75 35.77 1.73
CA ASP A 377 -8.90 34.40 2.24
C ASP A 377 -10.38 34.08 2.48
N THR A 378 -10.82 32.90 2.08
CA THR A 378 -12.25 32.53 2.07
C THR A 378 -12.48 31.13 2.57
N ALA A 379 -13.69 30.83 3.04
CA ALA A 379 -14.07 29.49 3.46
C ALA A 379 -13.98 28.44 2.31
N PRO A 380 -13.97 27.12 2.61
CA PRO A 380 -13.96 26.09 1.56
C PRO A 380 -15.32 25.98 0.84
N ILE A 381 -15.31 25.87 -0.49
CA ILE A 381 -16.52 25.94 -1.35
C ILE A 381 -17.36 24.65 -1.40
N LEU A 382 -16.80 23.47 -1.11
CA LEU A 382 -17.61 22.24 -1.15
C LEU A 382 -18.66 22.19 -0.04
N PRO A 383 -18.33 22.47 1.24
CA PRO A 383 -19.31 22.46 2.32
C PRO A 383 -20.12 23.77 2.42
N LEU A 384 -19.69 24.87 1.80
CA LEU A 384 -20.26 26.21 2.03
C LEU A 384 -20.50 26.95 0.72
N SER A 385 -21.51 27.82 0.69
CA SER A 385 -21.82 28.69 -0.45
C SER A 385 -21.17 30.07 -0.36
N ASP A 386 -20.64 30.45 0.81
CA ASP A 386 -20.03 31.76 1.07
C ASP A 386 -19.02 32.20 -0.03
N PRO A 387 -18.10 31.33 -0.53
CA PRO A 387 -17.14 31.73 -1.57
C PRO A 387 -17.78 32.03 -2.93
N LEU A 388 -18.93 31.43 -3.24
CA LEU A 388 -19.64 31.66 -4.51
C LEU A 388 -20.26 33.06 -4.60
N TRP A 389 -20.67 33.61 -3.46
CA TRP A 389 -21.21 34.98 -3.43
C TRP A 389 -20.09 36.00 -3.57
N LEU A 390 -19.01 35.80 -2.81
CA LEU A 390 -17.84 36.65 -2.85
C LEU A 390 -17.12 36.58 -4.21
N SER A 391 -17.17 35.44 -4.92
CA SER A 391 -16.48 35.30 -6.21
C SER A 391 -17.02 36.22 -7.32
N ARG A 392 -18.17 36.86 -7.11
CA ARG A 392 -18.74 37.86 -8.02
C ARG A 392 -18.13 39.25 -7.86
N ALA A 393 -17.45 39.49 -6.74
CA ALA A 393 -16.83 40.77 -6.42
C ALA A 393 -15.31 40.75 -6.62
N VAL A 394 -14.74 39.65 -7.12
CA VAL A 394 -13.30 39.47 -7.31
C VAL A 394 -12.97 39.26 -8.78
N ASP A 395 -11.74 39.58 -9.17
CA ASP A 395 -11.30 39.48 -10.56
C ASP A 395 -10.81 38.05 -10.92
N GLY A 396 -10.50 37.23 -9.91
CA GLY A 396 -10.29 35.80 -10.12
C GLY A 396 -9.99 35.00 -8.86
N VAL A 397 -10.04 33.67 -9.02
CA VAL A 397 -9.99 32.68 -7.93
C VAL A 397 -8.78 31.76 -8.08
N LEU A 398 -7.99 31.69 -7.01
CA LEU A 398 -6.91 30.74 -6.80
C LEU A 398 -7.43 29.55 -5.99
N VAL A 399 -7.42 28.36 -6.60
CA VAL A 399 -7.89 27.14 -5.97
C VAL A 399 -6.71 26.39 -5.35
N VAL A 400 -6.72 26.24 -4.04
CA VAL A 400 -5.67 25.54 -3.29
C VAL A 400 -6.05 24.07 -3.09
N ALA A 401 -5.19 23.17 -3.54
CA ALA A 401 -5.28 21.73 -3.29
C ALA A 401 -4.09 21.27 -2.45
N ARG A 402 -4.25 20.25 -1.61
CA ARG A 402 -3.17 19.70 -0.79
C ARG A 402 -2.63 18.39 -1.36
N ALA A 403 -1.33 18.37 -1.62
CA ALA A 403 -0.63 17.22 -2.20
C ALA A 403 -0.84 15.93 -1.39
N ARG A 404 -1.20 14.84 -2.08
CA ARG A 404 -1.52 13.51 -1.52
C ARG A 404 -2.64 13.46 -0.48
N LYS A 405 -3.36 14.56 -0.25
CA LYS A 405 -4.54 14.61 0.62
C LYS A 405 -5.81 14.83 -0.19
N THR A 406 -5.82 15.85 -1.05
CA THR A 406 -6.97 16.18 -1.91
C THR A 406 -7.16 15.12 -2.98
N ARG A 407 -8.41 14.72 -3.23
CA ARG A 407 -8.78 13.78 -4.30
C ARG A 407 -9.07 14.55 -5.59
N ILE A 408 -8.73 13.98 -6.75
CA ILE A 408 -8.99 14.64 -8.05
C ILE A 408 -10.48 14.94 -8.22
N SER A 409 -11.35 14.00 -7.82
CA SER A 409 -12.80 14.20 -7.91
C SER A 409 -13.30 15.38 -7.09
N ARG A 410 -12.72 15.61 -5.90
CA ARG A 410 -13.03 16.77 -5.05
C ARG A 410 -12.54 18.07 -5.68
N LEU A 411 -11.30 18.08 -6.19
CA LEU A 411 -10.74 19.24 -6.87
C LEU A 411 -11.53 19.60 -8.14
N ARG A 412 -11.96 18.61 -8.93
CA ARG A 412 -12.87 18.84 -10.06
C ARG A 412 -14.17 19.47 -9.60
N GLN A 413 -14.81 18.90 -8.59
CA GLN A 413 -16.05 19.45 -8.03
C GLN A 413 -15.87 20.90 -7.53
N THR A 414 -14.70 21.25 -7.00
CA THR A 414 -14.36 22.62 -6.60
C THR A 414 -14.31 23.57 -7.79
N VAL A 415 -13.58 23.21 -8.85
CA VAL A 415 -13.49 24.01 -10.09
C VAL A 415 -14.88 24.13 -10.73
N ASP A 416 -15.59 23.02 -10.92
CA ASP A 416 -16.94 23.00 -11.50
C ASP A 416 -17.92 23.91 -10.73
N LYS A 417 -17.78 24.01 -9.39
CA LYS A 417 -18.65 24.91 -8.60
C LYS A 417 -18.35 26.38 -8.90
N PHE A 418 -17.08 26.77 -8.97
CA PHE A 418 -16.68 28.14 -9.30
C PHE A 418 -17.08 28.50 -10.74
N GLU A 419 -16.83 27.62 -11.71
CA GLU A 419 -17.21 27.83 -13.12
C GLU A 419 -18.72 27.97 -13.29
N ARG A 420 -19.53 27.15 -12.60
CA ARG A 420 -21.00 27.31 -12.58
C ARG A 420 -21.47 28.59 -11.92
N GLY A 421 -20.65 29.16 -11.03
CA GLY A 421 -20.88 30.46 -10.41
C GLY A 421 -20.36 31.63 -11.24
N GLU A 422 -19.91 31.38 -12.48
CA GLU A 422 -19.32 32.37 -13.39
C GLU A 422 -18.04 33.02 -12.83
N ALA A 423 -17.36 32.37 -11.88
CA ALA A 423 -16.11 32.86 -11.35
C ALA A 423 -14.93 32.46 -12.25
N ASP A 424 -14.03 33.41 -12.52
CA ASP A 424 -12.80 33.15 -13.28
C ASP A 424 -11.77 32.42 -12.39
N VAL A 425 -11.50 31.15 -12.70
CA VAL A 425 -10.50 30.35 -11.98
C VAL A 425 -9.13 30.57 -12.64
N ILE A 426 -8.34 31.48 -12.08
CA ILE A 426 -6.98 31.82 -12.54
C ILE A 426 -6.09 30.56 -12.59
N GLY A 427 -6.26 29.68 -11.60
CA GLY A 427 -5.62 28.37 -11.64
C GLY A 427 -5.49 27.69 -10.29
N ILE A 428 -4.78 26.56 -10.30
CA ILE A 428 -4.65 25.66 -9.17
C ILE A 428 -3.25 25.75 -8.55
N VAL A 429 -3.23 25.83 -7.21
CA VAL A 429 -2.01 25.82 -6.39
C VAL A 429 -1.94 24.52 -5.61
N LEU A 430 -0.84 23.76 -5.75
CA LEU A 430 -0.64 22.52 -5.01
C LEU A 430 0.23 22.75 -3.77
N ASN A 431 -0.37 22.72 -2.59
CA ASN A 431 0.29 22.95 -1.30
C ASN A 431 0.80 21.65 -0.66
N ASP A 432 1.74 21.76 0.29
CA ASP A 432 2.30 20.67 1.11
C ASP A 432 3.05 19.60 0.29
N VAL A 433 3.70 20.01 -0.80
CA VAL A 433 4.48 19.12 -1.66
C VAL A 433 5.77 18.72 -0.95
N LYS A 434 6.08 17.41 -0.89
CA LYS A 434 7.38 16.97 -0.34
C LYS A 434 8.49 17.40 -1.29
N PRO A 435 9.63 17.90 -0.78
CA PRO A 435 10.79 18.17 -1.62
C PRO A 435 11.14 16.92 -2.44
N ARG A 436 11.14 17.02 -3.77
CA ARG A 436 11.74 16.00 -4.62
C ARG A 436 13.26 16.05 -4.41
N GLY A 437 13.89 14.88 -4.29
CA GLY A 437 15.35 14.79 -4.17
C GLY A 437 16.03 15.42 -5.38
N ARG A 438 16.99 16.32 -5.10
CA ARG A 438 18.04 16.89 -5.97
C ARG A 438 17.80 16.80 -7.49
N SER A 439 17.37 17.91 -8.09
CA SER A 439 17.96 18.33 -9.38
C SER A 439 19.39 18.80 -9.08
N ALA A 440 20.36 18.33 -9.87
CA ALA A 440 21.80 18.55 -9.68
C ALA A 440 22.29 19.99 -9.94
N TYR A 441 21.40 20.98 -9.95
CA TYR A 441 21.73 22.37 -10.32
C TYR A 441 22.01 23.33 -9.16
N TYR A 442 21.82 22.91 -7.89
CA TYR A 442 22.17 23.74 -6.72
C TYR A 442 23.10 22.97 -5.78
N VAL A 443 24.39 22.94 -6.13
CA VAL A 443 25.50 22.62 -5.22
C VAL A 443 26.54 23.73 -5.35
N ASN A 444 26.24 24.88 -4.74
CA ASN A 444 27.20 25.83 -4.18
C ASN A 444 26.43 27.11 -3.86
N ASP A 445 25.78 27.18 -2.70
CA ASP A 445 25.80 28.43 -1.91
C ASP A 445 25.25 28.24 -0.50
N SER A 446 25.91 27.39 0.30
CA SER A 446 25.67 27.39 1.74
C SER A 446 26.98 27.13 2.48
N ARG A 447 27.92 28.04 2.25
CA ARG A 447 28.98 28.39 3.19
C ARG A 447 28.97 29.91 3.38
N VAL A 448 27.91 30.42 3.99
CA VAL A 448 27.97 31.72 4.66
C VAL A 448 27.61 31.47 6.12
N GLY A 449 28.65 31.48 6.94
CA GLY A 449 28.56 31.24 8.38
C GLY A 449 27.86 32.39 9.08
N VAL A 450 27.05 32.02 10.08
CA VAL A 450 26.61 32.90 11.15
C VAL A 450 27.84 33.19 12.03
N PRO A 451 28.25 34.46 12.26
CA PRO A 451 29.29 34.75 13.24
C PRO A 451 28.71 34.58 14.64
N GLY A 452 29.06 33.48 15.29
CA GLY A 452 28.84 33.26 16.72
C GLY A 452 29.90 34.01 17.53
N ALA A 453 29.43 34.81 18.48
CA ALA A 453 30.26 35.57 19.42
C ALA A 453 30.89 34.67 20.49
N PHE A 454 32.07 35.11 20.96
CA PHE A 454 32.80 34.73 22.18
C PHE A 454 33.31 33.30 22.32
N SER A 455 34.61 33.12 22.10
CA SER A 455 35.50 32.44 23.04
C SER A 455 36.94 32.93 22.89
N ARG A 456 37.58 33.08 24.05
CA ARG A 456 38.86 33.72 24.32
C ARG A 456 40.06 33.00 23.72
N GLU A 457 41.08 33.82 23.44
CA GLU A 457 42.53 33.58 23.57
C GLU A 457 43.11 32.26 23.07
N ALA A 458 43.91 32.33 22.00
CA ALA A 458 45.36 32.11 22.10
C ALA A 458 46.05 32.36 20.75
N GLY A 459 47.13 33.16 20.79
CA GLY A 459 48.35 32.86 20.06
C GLY A 459 48.46 33.34 18.61
N SER A 460 49.24 34.41 18.43
CA SER A 460 50.18 34.51 17.30
C SER A 460 51.31 35.46 17.71
N PRO A 461 52.46 35.43 17.05
CA PRO A 461 53.50 34.41 17.19
C PRO A 461 54.81 35.08 17.63
N ASP A 462 55.90 34.31 17.74
CA ASP A 462 57.14 34.57 16.99
C ASP A 462 58.41 34.06 17.72
N VAL A 463 59.38 33.65 16.88
CA VAL A 463 60.83 33.52 17.10
C VAL A 463 61.39 32.28 17.82
N SER A 464 62.02 31.42 17.01
CA SER A 464 63.09 30.47 17.37
C SER A 464 64.42 31.22 17.59
N PRO A 465 65.38 30.77 18.43
CA PRO A 465 66.29 29.69 18.00
C PRO A 465 66.86 28.77 19.12
N ALA A 466 67.60 27.76 18.64
CA ALA A 466 68.37 26.71 19.30
C ALA A 466 69.28 27.11 20.49
N ALA A 467 69.50 26.16 21.44
CA ALA A 467 70.80 25.54 21.75
C ALA A 467 70.84 24.80 23.13
N THR A 468 71.26 23.53 23.08
CA THR A 468 72.23 22.79 23.94
C THR A 468 72.20 22.76 25.48
N ALA A 469 72.61 21.56 25.97
CA ALA A 469 73.34 21.22 27.22
C ALA A 469 72.47 20.94 28.46
N ASP A 470 72.40 19.66 28.89
CA ASP A 470 73.16 19.05 30.02
C ASP A 470 72.46 19.33 31.37
N ASP A 471 72.31 18.46 32.35
CA ASP A 471 73.18 17.39 32.82
C ASP A 471 72.41 16.52 33.85
N ALA A 472 72.91 15.29 34.01
CA ALA A 472 73.04 14.53 35.25
C ALA A 472 71.84 14.05 36.11
N ALA A 473 71.79 12.72 36.23
CA ALA A 473 71.95 11.94 37.48
C ALA A 473 70.74 11.15 38.03
N ALA A 474 70.76 9.85 37.72
CA ALA A 474 70.36 8.77 38.64
C ALA A 474 71.48 8.57 39.71
N PRO A 475 71.46 7.53 40.60
CA PRO A 475 70.41 6.60 41.03
C PRO A 475 70.36 6.43 42.58
N ARG A 476 69.42 5.63 43.12
CA ARG A 476 69.75 4.47 44.00
C ARG A 476 68.51 3.72 44.54
N ALA A 477 68.74 2.41 44.65
CA ALA A 477 67.92 1.29 45.07
C ALA A 477 67.66 1.26 46.59
N VAL A 478 66.46 0.82 47.01
CA VAL A 478 66.16 -0.44 47.75
C VAL A 478 66.59 -0.45 49.21
N GLU A 479 65.62 -0.49 50.12
CA GLU A 479 65.70 -1.36 51.31
C GLU A 479 64.28 -1.71 51.82
N ASP A 480 64.19 -2.92 52.37
CA ASP A 480 63.03 -3.76 52.60
C ASP A 480 62.83 -3.96 54.13
N ALA A 481 61.71 -4.60 54.53
CA ALA A 481 61.31 -5.05 55.89
C ALA A 481 60.75 -3.97 56.87
N ASP A 482 59.81 -4.24 57.79
CA ASP A 482 59.52 -5.49 58.48
C ASP A 482 58.10 -5.50 59.13
N ARG A 483 57.55 -6.71 59.28
CA ARG A 483 56.64 -7.27 60.32
C ARG A 483 55.26 -6.71 60.73
N ARG A 484 54.24 -7.50 60.36
CA ARG A 484 53.19 -8.20 61.18
C ARG A 484 53.03 -7.86 62.68
N THR A 485 51.76 -7.66 63.11
CA THR A 485 51.05 -8.49 64.12
C THR A 485 49.52 -8.23 64.16
N THR A 486 48.80 -9.34 64.38
CA THR A 486 47.36 -9.70 64.51
C THR A 486 46.64 -9.19 65.79
N PRO A 487 45.34 -9.49 66.07
CA PRO A 487 44.38 -10.41 65.42
C PRO A 487 43.12 -9.80 64.79
#